data_AF-A0A512DS53-F1
#
_entry.id   AF-A0A512DS53-F1
#
_cell.length_a   1.000
_cell.length_b   1.000
_cell.length_c   1.000
_cell.angle_alpha   90.00
_cell.angle_beta   90.00
_cell.angle_gamma   90.00
#
_symmetry.space_group_name_H-M   'P 1'
#
loop_
_entity.id
_entity.type
_entity.pdbx_description
1 polymer ?
#
loop_
_entity_poly.entity_id
_entity_poly.type
_entity_poly.pdbx_seq_one_letter_code
_entity_poly.pdbx_strand_id
1 'polypeptide(L)'
;MPMFYRLLQSALMAVFLAMFLVAASPAAYAQLDQAPSPASPSAKEEVELYQQLQGKVQGYVSIPDGKLATLVQPEGREWREFRNYWARIISGVMMVGMLAGLAAFYLFRGKIRIQAGRVGRTVTRFMPVERFAHWLSASSFVVLALTGLMLAFGRPVLIPLIGHEAFTALAHYGKISHNYLSFPFVLGILMMFVVWLRDNIPEKADITWIKQGGGFLNNGFHPEAGRFNAGQKMIFWTVVLGGMAMALSGYMLMFPFYLTGVGGMQIAHIIHSLGTAVMVTVIFGHIYIGTIGMEGAFDAMGNGEVDLNWAREHHAGWLKSEGISTDTRDGPSKVPTGAGRIAGQEAD
;
A
#
# COMPACT_ATOMS: atom_id res chain seq x y z
N MET A 1 17.76 17.79 15.88
CA MET A 1 16.42 17.41 15.35
C MET A 1 15.98 18.18 14.10
N PRO A 2 15.96 19.53 14.02
CA PRO A 2 15.43 20.24 12.84
C PRO A 2 16.29 20.11 11.58
N MET A 3 17.60 19.86 11.74
CA MET A 3 18.52 19.68 10.61
C MET A 3 18.27 18.37 9.85
N PHE A 4 17.91 17.30 10.55
CA PHE A 4 17.60 15.99 9.94
C PHE A 4 16.34 16.05 9.07
N TYR A 5 15.29 16.74 9.55
CA TYR A 5 14.06 16.94 8.77
C TYR A 5 14.30 17.79 7.51
N ARG A 6 15.13 18.83 7.60
CA ARG A 6 15.51 19.64 6.43
C ARG A 6 16.33 18.82 5.43
N LEU A 7 17.29 18.02 5.90
CA LEU A 7 18.05 17.12 5.03
C LEU A 7 17.16 16.08 4.34
N LEU A 8 16.21 15.48 5.07
CA LEU A 8 15.28 14.50 4.52
C LEU A 8 14.33 15.14 3.48
N GLN A 9 13.83 16.35 3.76
CA GLN A 9 13.00 17.11 2.80
C GLN A 9 13.78 17.48 1.54
N SER A 10 15.01 17.98 1.69
CA SER A 10 15.88 18.30 0.55
C SER A 10 16.24 17.05 -0.26
N ALA A 11 16.48 15.92 0.40
CA ALA A 11 16.75 14.65 -0.28
C ALA A 11 15.52 14.13 -1.04
N LEU A 12 14.33 14.17 -0.44
CA LEU A 12 13.09 13.76 -1.10
C LEU A 12 12.74 14.68 -2.29
N MET A 13 12.96 15.98 -2.15
CA MET A 13 12.74 16.94 -3.23
C MET A 13 13.76 16.81 -4.35
N ALA A 14 15.02 16.50 -4.04
CA ALA A 14 16.05 16.18 -5.02
C ALA A 14 15.76 14.87 -5.77
N VAL A 15 15.27 13.84 -5.07
CA VAL A 15 14.84 12.58 -5.70
C VAL A 15 13.62 12.82 -6.59
N PHE A 16 12.64 13.59 -6.14
CA PHE A 16 11.45 13.92 -6.94
C PHE A 16 11.81 14.74 -8.19
N LEU A 17 12.69 15.74 -8.06
CA LEU A 17 13.18 16.55 -9.18
C LEU A 17 14.02 15.73 -10.15
N ALA A 18 14.89 14.84 -9.65
CA ALA A 18 15.66 13.92 -10.47
C ALA A 18 14.75 12.93 -11.22
N MET A 19 13.74 12.37 -10.57
CA MET A 19 12.74 11.52 -11.22
C MET A 19 11.94 12.27 -12.30
N PHE A 20 11.56 13.52 -12.04
CA PHE A 20 10.85 14.37 -13.00
C PHE A 20 11.72 14.70 -14.22
N LEU A 21 13.00 15.05 -14.00
CA LEU A 21 13.96 15.35 -15.07
C LEU A 21 14.32 14.11 -15.90
N VAL A 22 14.36 12.92 -15.28
CA VAL A 22 14.60 11.65 -15.99
C VAL A 22 13.36 11.23 -16.80
N ALA A 23 12.14 11.39 -16.26
CA ALA A 23 10.90 11.13 -16.99
C ALA A 23 10.65 12.13 -18.14
N ALA A 24 11.20 13.34 -18.03
CA ALA A 24 11.18 14.36 -19.10
C ALA A 24 12.38 14.26 -20.06
N SER A 25 13.30 13.31 -19.86
CA SER A 25 14.51 13.23 -20.68
C SER A 25 14.20 12.72 -22.09
N PRO A 26 14.73 13.36 -23.15
CA PRO A 26 14.59 12.90 -24.53
C PRO A 26 15.07 11.45 -24.74
N ALA A 27 16.03 11.00 -23.93
CA ALA A 27 16.55 9.62 -23.96
C ALA A 27 15.54 8.58 -23.45
N ALA A 28 14.71 8.92 -22.46
CA ALA A 28 13.62 8.04 -22.00
C ALA A 28 12.53 7.87 -23.08
N TYR A 29 12.30 8.90 -23.89
CA TYR A 29 11.43 8.83 -25.07
C TYR A 29 12.08 8.06 -26.23
N ALA A 30 13.38 8.25 -26.48
CA ALA A 30 14.11 7.56 -27.55
C ALA A 30 14.17 6.03 -27.38
N GLN A 31 14.02 5.52 -26.16
CA GLN A 31 14.00 4.07 -25.88
C GLN A 31 12.61 3.43 -26.06
N LEU A 32 11.55 4.24 -26.22
CA LEU A 32 10.24 3.80 -26.72
C LEU A 32 10.25 3.66 -28.25
N ASP A 33 11.15 4.35 -28.93
CA ASP A 33 11.28 4.42 -30.39
C ASP A 33 12.40 3.51 -30.93
N GLN A 34 12.43 2.23 -30.52
CA GLN A 34 13.07 1.22 -31.37
C GLN A 34 12.23 1.04 -32.64
N ALA A 35 12.37 1.99 -33.57
CA ALA A 35 11.78 1.91 -34.90
C ALA A 35 12.46 0.77 -35.67
N PRO A 36 11.69 -0.20 -36.21
CA PRO A 36 12.24 -1.24 -37.06
C PRO A 36 12.95 -0.63 -38.29
N SER A 37 14.04 -1.27 -38.73
CA SER A 37 14.77 -0.91 -39.95
C SER A 37 13.86 -0.98 -41.19
N PRO A 38 14.05 -0.14 -42.24
CA PRO A 38 13.27 -0.16 -43.48
C PRO A 38 13.26 -1.51 -44.23
N ALA A 39 14.18 -2.42 -43.87
CA ALA A 39 14.31 -3.75 -44.49
C ALA A 39 13.64 -4.87 -43.67
N SER A 40 12.88 -4.55 -42.62
CA SER A 40 12.14 -5.52 -41.81
C SER A 40 10.65 -5.17 -41.87
N PRO A 41 9.75 -6.12 -42.15
CA PRO A 41 8.31 -5.85 -42.08
C PRO A 41 8.00 -5.33 -40.68
N SER A 42 7.54 -4.08 -40.63
CA SER A 42 7.47 -3.26 -39.42
C SER A 42 6.04 -3.20 -38.87
N ALA A 43 5.07 -3.49 -39.73
CA ALA A 43 3.66 -3.56 -39.39
C ALA A 43 3.17 -5.02 -39.44
N LYS A 44 2.23 -5.37 -38.54
CA LYS A 44 1.64 -6.72 -38.46
C LYS A 44 0.97 -7.12 -39.78
N GLU A 45 0.45 -6.15 -40.52
CA GLU A 45 -0.16 -6.37 -41.84
C GLU A 45 0.86 -6.74 -42.92
N GLU A 46 2.16 -6.47 -42.74
CA GLU A 46 3.19 -6.72 -43.77
C GLU A 46 3.77 -8.15 -43.72
N VAL A 47 3.40 -8.93 -42.69
CA VAL A 47 3.86 -10.31 -42.53
C VAL A 47 2.69 -11.26 -42.84
N GLU A 48 2.78 -11.95 -43.97
CA GLU A 48 1.74 -12.87 -44.47
C GLU A 48 1.34 -13.94 -43.44
N LEU A 49 2.31 -14.43 -42.66
CA LEU A 49 2.06 -15.37 -41.55
C LEU A 49 1.17 -14.77 -40.45
N TYR A 50 1.29 -13.48 -40.14
CA TYR A 50 0.43 -12.80 -39.15
C TYR A 50 -0.97 -12.48 -39.69
N GLN A 51 -1.11 -12.31 -41.01
CA GLN A 51 -2.42 -12.19 -41.64
C GLN A 51 -3.19 -13.51 -41.62
N GLN A 52 -2.51 -14.64 -41.84
CA GLN A 52 -3.13 -15.97 -41.84
C GLN A 52 -3.46 -16.50 -40.43
N LEU A 53 -2.67 -16.15 -39.42
CA LEU A 53 -2.82 -16.66 -38.04
C LEU A 53 -3.49 -15.63 -37.10
N GLN A 54 -4.73 -15.26 -37.42
CA GLN A 54 -5.49 -14.31 -36.59
C GLN A 54 -6.07 -14.93 -35.31
N GLY A 55 -6.41 -16.22 -35.34
CA GLY A 55 -7.00 -16.95 -34.22
C GLY A 55 -5.98 -17.58 -33.28
N LYS A 56 -6.49 -18.26 -32.24
CA LYS A 56 -5.67 -19.13 -31.40
C LYS A 56 -5.20 -20.33 -32.22
N VAL A 57 -3.89 -20.54 -32.30
CA VAL A 57 -3.30 -21.67 -33.02
C VAL A 57 -2.73 -22.63 -31.99
N GLN A 58 -3.20 -23.88 -32.03
CA GLN A 58 -2.68 -24.97 -31.21
C GLN A 58 -2.17 -26.08 -32.12
N GLY A 59 -0.97 -26.57 -31.84
CA GLY A 59 -0.34 -27.69 -32.50
C GLY A 59 -0.33 -28.94 -31.63
N TYR A 60 0.49 -29.90 -32.03
CA TYR A 60 0.79 -31.09 -31.24
C TYR A 60 2.18 -30.95 -30.61
N VAL A 61 2.32 -31.38 -29.37
CA VAL A 61 3.61 -31.54 -28.70
C VAL A 61 3.76 -32.97 -28.23
N SER A 62 4.93 -33.55 -28.45
CA SER A 62 5.25 -34.95 -28.09
C SER A 62 5.64 -35.13 -26.62
N ILE A 63 5.85 -34.03 -25.90
CA ILE A 63 6.23 -34.04 -24.48
C ILE A 63 5.00 -33.87 -23.57
N PRO A 64 5.03 -34.36 -22.32
CA PRO A 64 3.88 -34.31 -21.41
C PRO A 64 3.34 -32.91 -21.08
N ASP A 65 4.08 -31.84 -21.43
CA ASP A 65 3.64 -30.46 -21.23
C ASP A 65 2.79 -29.95 -22.40
N GLY A 66 1.52 -30.37 -22.44
CA GLY A 66 0.56 -29.95 -23.45
C GLY A 66 0.30 -28.44 -23.53
N LYS A 67 0.76 -27.64 -22.56
CA LYS A 67 0.62 -26.16 -22.60
C LYS A 67 1.44 -25.55 -23.73
N LEU A 68 2.56 -26.18 -24.08
CA LEU A 68 3.46 -25.80 -25.17
C LEU A 68 2.85 -26.01 -26.55
N ALA A 69 1.71 -26.69 -26.64
CA ALA A 69 0.95 -26.81 -27.88
C ALA A 69 0.39 -25.47 -28.38
N THR A 70 0.28 -24.44 -27.55
CA THR A 70 -0.27 -23.14 -27.99
C THR A 70 0.81 -22.30 -28.67
N LEU A 71 0.74 -22.21 -30.00
CA LEU A 71 1.68 -21.46 -30.83
C LEU A 71 1.30 -19.98 -30.95
N VAL A 72 0.02 -19.69 -31.15
CA VAL A 72 -0.51 -18.32 -31.23
C VAL A 72 -1.64 -18.16 -30.22
N GLN A 73 -1.54 -17.12 -29.39
CA GLN A 73 -2.59 -16.71 -28.45
C GLN A 73 -2.86 -15.21 -28.63
N PRO A 74 -3.94 -14.82 -29.34
CA PRO A 74 -4.30 -13.42 -29.53
C PRO A 74 -4.43 -12.64 -28.22
N GLU A 75 -5.04 -13.24 -27.19
CA GLU A 75 -5.27 -12.64 -25.87
C GLU A 75 -3.93 -12.30 -25.17
N GLY A 76 -2.86 -13.04 -25.47
CA GLY A 76 -1.53 -12.75 -24.95
C GLY A 76 -0.90 -11.48 -25.51
N ARG A 77 -1.35 -11.01 -26.69
CA ARG A 77 -0.95 -9.71 -27.26
C ARG A 77 -1.67 -8.58 -26.53
N GLU A 78 -2.98 -8.70 -26.34
CA GLU A 78 -3.77 -7.73 -25.59
C GLU A 78 -3.28 -7.59 -24.15
N TRP A 79 -3.03 -8.70 -23.47
CA TRP A 79 -2.44 -8.69 -22.12
C TRP A 79 -1.09 -7.98 -22.09
N ARG A 80 -0.24 -8.19 -23.10
CA ARG A 80 1.09 -7.58 -23.17
C ARG A 80 1.00 -6.08 -23.40
N GLU A 81 0.12 -5.63 -24.29
CA GLU A 81 -0.16 -4.21 -24.53
C GLU A 81 -0.69 -3.57 -23.25
N PHE A 82 -1.70 -4.17 -22.62
CA PHE A 82 -2.25 -3.69 -21.37
C PHE A 82 -1.19 -3.58 -20.28
N ARG A 83 -0.42 -4.65 -20.05
CA ARG A 83 0.65 -4.68 -19.05
C ARG A 83 1.72 -3.63 -19.33
N ASN A 84 2.16 -3.53 -20.58
CA ASN A 84 3.25 -2.64 -20.95
C ASN A 84 2.77 -1.20 -21.11
N TYR A 85 1.50 -0.88 -21.27
CA TYR A 85 1.09 0.50 -21.47
C TYR A 85 0.13 0.92 -20.37
N TRP A 86 -1.11 0.45 -20.45
CA TRP A 86 -2.20 0.88 -19.59
C TRP A 86 -1.93 0.63 -18.11
N ALA A 87 -1.50 -0.57 -17.73
CA ALA A 87 -1.24 -0.91 -16.33
C ALA A 87 -0.15 -0.01 -15.72
N ARG A 88 0.92 0.30 -16.47
CA ARG A 88 1.99 1.19 -16.01
C ARG A 88 1.50 2.62 -15.86
N ILE A 89 0.78 3.15 -16.84
CA ILE A 89 0.24 4.52 -16.81
C ILE A 89 -0.76 4.68 -15.67
N ILE A 90 -1.75 3.78 -15.58
CA ILE A 90 -2.76 3.81 -14.51
C ILE A 90 -2.08 3.79 -13.15
N SER A 91 -1.14 2.86 -12.94
CA SER A 91 -0.41 2.75 -11.66
C SER A 91 0.39 4.02 -11.35
N GLY A 92 1.12 4.54 -12.34
CA GLY A 92 1.93 5.76 -12.19
C GLY A 92 1.07 6.98 -11.85
N VAL A 93 -0.03 7.20 -12.58
CA VAL A 93 -0.98 8.30 -12.34
C VAL A 93 -1.60 8.19 -10.95
N MET A 94 -2.04 7.01 -10.53
CA MET A 94 -2.63 6.82 -9.20
C MET A 94 -1.65 7.13 -8.07
N MET A 95 -0.40 6.67 -8.19
CA MET A 95 0.60 6.83 -7.15
C MET A 95 1.12 8.28 -7.08
N VAL A 96 1.51 8.85 -8.22
CA VAL A 96 1.99 10.23 -8.31
C VAL A 96 0.87 11.21 -7.98
N GLY A 97 -0.34 10.96 -8.47
CA GLY A 97 -1.52 11.78 -8.18
C GLY A 97 -1.85 11.80 -6.69
N MET A 98 -1.78 10.65 -6.01
CA MET A 98 -1.98 10.60 -4.56
C MET A 98 -0.89 11.35 -3.80
N LEU A 99 0.39 11.16 -4.15
CA LEU A 99 1.49 11.88 -3.51
C LEU A 99 1.35 13.40 -3.71
N ALA A 100 1.00 13.84 -4.93
CA ALA A 100 0.74 15.24 -5.23
C ALA A 100 -0.46 15.78 -4.44
N GLY A 101 -1.54 15.01 -4.33
CA GLY A 101 -2.73 15.36 -3.54
C GLY A 101 -2.41 15.49 -2.05
N LEU A 102 -1.65 14.56 -1.48
CA LEU A 102 -1.19 14.63 -0.08
C LEU A 102 -0.25 15.82 0.15
N ALA A 103 0.66 16.09 -0.79
CA ALA A 103 1.55 17.23 -0.71
C ALA A 103 0.78 18.56 -0.76
N ALA A 104 -0.16 18.69 -1.70
CA ALA A 104 -1.05 19.85 -1.77
C ALA A 104 -1.86 20.01 -0.48
N PHE A 105 -2.48 18.94 0.00
CA PHE A 105 -3.21 18.95 1.26
C PHE A 105 -2.34 19.40 2.43
N TYR A 106 -1.11 18.90 2.56
CA TYR A 106 -0.19 19.32 3.59
C TYR A 106 0.21 20.80 3.46
N LEU A 107 0.43 21.31 2.24
CA LEU A 107 0.79 22.71 2.02
C LEU A 107 -0.37 23.67 2.36
N PHE A 108 -1.61 23.29 2.06
CA PHE A 108 -2.78 24.13 2.34
C PHE A 108 -3.31 24.00 3.77
N ARG A 109 -3.39 22.78 4.30
CA ARG A 109 -4.01 22.48 5.59
C ARG A 109 -3.00 22.37 6.73
N GLY A 110 -1.76 22.00 6.43
CA GLY A 110 -0.73 21.72 7.41
C GLY A 110 -0.97 20.43 8.21
N LYS A 111 -0.15 20.25 9.25
CA LYS A 111 -0.30 19.16 10.22
C LYS A 111 -1.53 19.36 11.09
N ILE A 112 -2.32 18.31 11.27
CA ILE A 112 -3.44 18.28 12.22
C ILE A 112 -2.85 18.20 13.63
N ARG A 113 -3.02 19.28 14.39
CA ARG A 113 -2.51 19.44 15.76
C ARG A 113 -3.53 18.97 16.79
N ILE A 114 -3.04 18.58 17.96
CA ILE A 114 -3.88 18.39 19.15
C ILE A 114 -4.29 19.78 19.62
N GLN A 115 -5.59 20.09 19.59
CA GLN A 115 -6.09 21.43 19.85
C GLN A 115 -5.85 21.87 21.30
N ALA A 116 -6.07 20.97 22.25
CA ALA A 116 -5.77 21.21 23.66
C ALA A 116 -4.27 21.14 23.97
N GLY A 117 -3.43 20.85 22.98
CA GLY A 117 -2.02 20.52 23.18
C GLY A 117 -1.81 19.18 23.89
N ARG A 118 -0.56 18.74 23.97
CA ARG A 118 -0.18 17.55 24.73
C ARG A 118 -0.30 17.81 26.23
N VAL A 119 -0.94 16.90 26.95
CA VAL A 119 -1.01 16.94 28.41
C VAL A 119 0.17 16.22 29.07
N GLY A 120 0.92 15.41 28.31
CA GLY A 120 2.09 14.68 28.80
C GLY A 120 1.75 13.43 29.61
N ARG A 121 0.46 13.07 29.67
CA ARG A 121 -0.03 11.79 30.19
C ARG A 121 -0.47 10.92 29.03
N THR A 122 -0.09 9.66 29.07
CA THR A 122 -0.38 8.72 27.98
C THR A 122 -1.39 7.66 28.40
N VAL A 123 -2.05 7.07 27.42
CA VAL A 123 -2.90 5.88 27.55
C VAL A 123 -2.40 4.82 26.57
N THR A 124 -2.33 3.56 27.03
CA THR A 124 -1.96 2.44 26.17
C THR A 124 -3.08 2.20 25.15
N ARG A 125 -2.75 2.33 23.87
CA ARG A 125 -3.69 2.13 22.76
C ARG A 125 -3.48 0.78 22.07
N PHE A 126 -2.23 0.36 21.90
CA PHE A 126 -1.88 -0.87 21.19
C PHE A 126 -0.86 -1.70 21.98
N MET A 127 -1.23 -2.95 22.24
CA MET A 127 -0.41 -3.93 22.92
C MET A 127 0.79 -4.36 22.05
N PRO A 128 1.87 -4.91 22.64
CA PRO A 128 3.05 -5.35 21.88
C PRO A 128 2.74 -6.30 20.72
N VAL A 129 1.79 -7.24 20.89
CA VAL A 129 1.40 -8.19 19.84
C VAL A 129 0.75 -7.50 18.64
N GLU A 130 -0.05 -6.45 18.89
CA GLU A 130 -0.71 -5.67 17.83
C GLU A 130 0.31 -4.85 17.05
N ARG A 131 1.27 -4.23 17.76
CA ARG A 131 2.39 -3.51 17.13
C ARG A 131 3.29 -4.45 16.34
N PHE A 132 3.56 -5.65 16.85
CA PHE A 132 4.33 -6.65 16.12
C PHE A 132 3.62 -7.05 14.82
N ALA A 133 2.32 -7.36 14.87
CA ALA A 133 1.54 -7.69 13.67
C ALA A 133 1.56 -6.54 12.64
N HIS A 134 1.42 -5.29 13.12
CA HIS A 134 1.53 -4.11 12.28
C HIS A 134 2.90 -4.00 11.61
N TRP A 135 4.00 -4.03 12.38
CA TRP A 135 5.34 -3.81 11.85
C TRP A 135 5.84 -4.96 10.98
N LEU A 136 5.43 -6.20 11.28
CA LEU A 136 5.66 -7.36 10.41
C LEU A 136 5.02 -7.13 9.03
N SER A 137 3.76 -6.70 9.02
CA SER A 137 3.02 -6.42 7.78
C SER A 137 3.57 -5.21 7.05
N ALA A 138 3.81 -4.09 7.74
CA ALA A 138 4.24 -2.84 7.16
C ALA A 138 5.65 -2.94 6.55
N SER A 139 6.61 -3.53 7.27
CA SER A 139 7.97 -3.70 6.76
C SER A 139 7.99 -4.64 5.54
N SER A 140 7.27 -5.77 5.61
CA SER A 140 7.14 -6.69 4.48
C SER A 140 6.48 -6.01 3.28
N PHE A 141 5.39 -5.27 3.50
CA PHE A 141 4.68 -4.54 2.44
C PHE A 141 5.58 -3.50 1.77
N VAL A 142 6.37 -2.75 2.51
CA VAL A 142 7.29 -1.75 1.92
C VAL A 142 8.27 -2.41 0.97
N VAL A 143 8.89 -3.53 1.37
CA VAL A 143 9.82 -4.24 0.49
C VAL A 143 9.09 -4.86 -0.71
N LEU A 144 7.92 -5.47 -0.50
CA LEU A 144 7.08 -6.02 -1.57
C LEU A 144 6.66 -4.93 -2.59
N ALA A 145 6.24 -3.76 -2.12
CA ALA A 145 5.84 -2.64 -2.95
C ALA A 145 7.03 -2.09 -3.76
N LEU A 146 8.19 -1.88 -3.12
CA LEU A 146 9.38 -1.38 -3.81
C LEU A 146 9.89 -2.36 -4.87
N THR A 147 9.91 -3.66 -4.56
CA THR A 147 10.31 -4.70 -5.50
C THR A 147 9.26 -4.89 -6.61
N GLY A 148 7.97 -4.73 -6.33
CA GLY A 148 6.90 -4.70 -7.34
C GLY A 148 7.00 -3.51 -8.28
N LEU A 149 7.30 -2.31 -7.76
CA LEU A 149 7.57 -1.11 -8.55
C LEU A 149 8.80 -1.29 -9.44
N MET A 150 9.85 -1.90 -8.92
CA MET A 150 11.02 -2.27 -9.72
C MET A 150 10.65 -3.22 -10.87
N LEU A 151 9.77 -4.21 -10.66
CA LEU A 151 9.30 -5.09 -11.73
C LEU A 151 8.46 -4.35 -12.79
N ALA A 152 7.60 -3.42 -12.37
CA ALA A 152 6.72 -2.67 -13.26
C ALA A 152 7.43 -1.55 -14.05
N PHE A 153 8.33 -0.82 -13.40
CA PHE A 153 8.99 0.39 -13.92
C PHE A 153 10.49 0.24 -14.15
N GLY A 154 11.08 -0.92 -13.86
CA GLY A 154 12.52 -1.13 -13.95
C GLY A 154 13.11 -0.87 -15.33
N ARG A 155 12.45 -1.33 -16.39
CA ARG A 155 12.89 -1.09 -17.78
C ARG A 155 12.83 0.39 -18.19
N PRO A 156 11.68 1.08 -18.09
CA PRO A 156 11.59 2.47 -18.54
C PRO A 156 12.26 3.49 -17.62
N VAL A 157 12.43 3.18 -16.32
CA VAL A 157 12.90 4.16 -15.33
C VAL A 157 14.26 3.78 -14.74
N LEU A 158 14.42 2.56 -14.23
CA LEU A 158 15.63 2.21 -13.48
C LEU A 158 16.82 1.89 -14.39
N ILE A 159 16.63 1.10 -15.45
CA ILE A 159 17.72 0.74 -16.38
C ILE A 159 18.40 1.98 -16.99
N PRO A 160 17.67 3.00 -17.49
CA PRO A 160 18.30 4.24 -17.97
C PRO A 160 19.06 4.99 -16.89
N LEU A 161 18.67 4.87 -15.61
CA LEU A 161 19.25 5.62 -14.50
C LEU A 161 20.52 4.96 -13.94
N ILE A 162 20.53 3.63 -13.79
CA ILE A 162 21.60 2.89 -13.10
C ILE A 162 22.35 1.90 -13.98
N GLY A 163 21.92 1.72 -15.24
CA GLY A 163 22.50 0.77 -16.17
C GLY A 163 22.04 -0.68 -15.95
N HIS A 164 22.34 -1.54 -16.93
CA HIS A 164 21.88 -2.93 -16.96
C HIS A 164 22.51 -3.79 -15.85
N GLU A 165 23.80 -3.60 -15.56
CA GLU A 165 24.52 -4.41 -14.57
C GLU A 165 23.97 -4.19 -13.16
N ALA A 166 23.89 -2.93 -12.72
CA ALA A 166 23.33 -2.58 -11.41
C ALA A 166 21.85 -3.00 -11.31
N PHE A 167 21.06 -2.80 -12.37
CA PHE A 167 19.67 -3.26 -12.38
C PHE A 167 19.55 -4.78 -12.31
N THR A 168 20.46 -5.53 -12.93
CA THR A 168 20.45 -7.00 -12.88
C THR A 168 20.64 -7.50 -11.45
N ALA A 169 21.62 -6.95 -10.72
CA ALA A 169 21.84 -7.29 -9.32
C ALA A 169 20.62 -6.90 -8.46
N LEU A 170 20.12 -5.68 -8.62
CA LEU A 170 18.94 -5.20 -7.89
C LEU A 170 17.70 -6.06 -8.16
N ALA A 171 17.46 -6.42 -9.42
CA ALA A 171 16.33 -7.26 -9.83
C ALA A 171 16.43 -8.68 -9.29
N HIS A 172 17.63 -9.26 -9.24
CA HIS A 172 17.87 -10.58 -8.68
C HIS A 172 17.50 -10.64 -7.19
N TYR A 173 18.10 -9.76 -6.37
CA TYR A 173 17.80 -9.71 -4.95
C TYR A 173 16.38 -9.23 -4.66
N GLY A 174 15.85 -8.33 -5.49
CA GLY A 174 14.49 -7.84 -5.38
C GLY A 174 13.46 -8.94 -5.62
N LYS A 175 13.65 -9.79 -6.64
CA LYS A 175 12.80 -10.97 -6.87
C LYS A 175 12.82 -11.93 -5.70
N ILE A 176 14.02 -12.26 -5.18
CA ILE A 176 14.17 -13.17 -4.04
C ILE A 176 13.44 -12.59 -2.82
N SER A 177 13.70 -11.33 -2.49
CA SER A 177 13.05 -10.63 -1.37
C SER A 177 11.54 -10.59 -1.54
N HIS A 178 11.04 -10.29 -2.74
CA HIS A 178 9.60 -10.24 -3.03
C HIS A 178 8.93 -11.60 -2.76
N ASN A 179 9.54 -12.69 -3.24
CA ASN A 179 8.98 -14.01 -3.05
C ASN A 179 8.97 -14.43 -1.58
N TYR A 180 10.08 -14.26 -0.86
CA TYR A 180 10.20 -14.75 0.51
C TYR A 180 9.50 -13.84 1.54
N LEU A 181 9.45 -12.52 1.33
CA LEU A 181 8.73 -11.61 2.24
C LEU A 181 7.21 -11.63 2.06
N SER A 182 6.71 -12.30 1.01
CA SER A 182 5.27 -12.57 0.88
C SER A 182 4.72 -13.41 2.05
N PHE A 183 5.50 -14.35 2.57
CA PHE A 183 5.09 -15.21 3.69
C PHE A 183 4.91 -14.45 5.02
N PRO A 184 5.89 -13.68 5.52
CA PRO A 184 5.69 -12.85 6.71
C PRO A 184 4.62 -11.79 6.51
N PHE A 185 4.45 -11.25 5.29
CA PHE A 185 3.33 -10.35 4.99
C PHE A 185 1.96 -11.02 5.20
N VAL A 186 1.76 -12.22 4.66
CA VAL A 186 0.51 -13.00 4.85
C VAL A 186 0.30 -13.34 6.31
N LEU A 187 1.34 -13.78 7.02
CA LEU A 187 1.28 -14.02 8.46
C LEU A 187 0.85 -12.76 9.21
N GLY A 188 1.46 -11.61 8.88
CA GLY A 188 1.10 -10.32 9.46
C GLY A 188 -0.36 -9.94 9.24
N ILE A 189 -0.89 -10.12 8.02
CA ILE A 189 -2.31 -9.90 7.72
C ILE A 189 -3.22 -10.79 8.56
N LEU A 190 -2.90 -12.09 8.67
CA LEU A 190 -3.70 -13.03 9.46
C LEU A 190 -3.67 -12.65 10.96
N MET A 191 -2.51 -12.26 11.48
CA MET A 191 -2.40 -11.75 12.84
C MET A 191 -3.22 -10.49 13.05
N MET A 192 -3.10 -9.49 12.16
CA MET A 192 -3.89 -8.24 12.21
C MET A 192 -5.38 -8.53 12.15
N PHE A 193 -5.83 -9.44 11.28
CA PHE A 193 -7.22 -9.85 11.23
C PHE A 193 -7.69 -10.40 12.58
N VAL A 194 -6.96 -11.34 13.18
CA VAL A 194 -7.34 -11.95 14.46
C VAL A 194 -7.39 -10.90 15.59
N VAL A 195 -6.37 -10.04 15.70
CA VAL A 195 -6.29 -9.09 16.83
C VAL A 195 -7.20 -7.87 16.68
N TRP A 196 -7.57 -7.48 15.46
CA TRP A 196 -8.32 -6.25 15.20
C TRP A 196 -9.71 -6.43 14.58
N LEU A 197 -10.12 -7.64 14.20
CA LEU A 197 -11.43 -7.88 13.57
C LEU A 197 -12.57 -7.29 14.40
N ARG A 198 -12.60 -7.59 15.70
CA ARG A 198 -13.67 -7.15 16.61
C ARG A 198 -13.86 -5.64 16.57
N ASP A 199 -12.77 -4.89 16.61
CA ASP A 199 -12.80 -3.42 16.72
C ASP A 199 -13.02 -2.72 15.37
N ASN A 200 -12.98 -3.47 14.26
CA ASN A 200 -13.10 -2.95 12.89
C ASN A 200 -14.40 -3.34 12.18
N ILE A 201 -15.37 -3.90 12.91
CA ILE A 201 -16.72 -4.10 12.40
C ILE A 201 -17.38 -2.73 12.15
N PRO A 202 -17.94 -2.46 10.96
CA PRO A 202 -18.64 -1.20 10.69
C PRO A 202 -19.86 -1.01 11.58
N GLU A 203 -20.04 0.21 12.08
CA GLU A 203 -21.11 0.60 13.00
C GLU A 203 -21.85 1.84 12.49
N LYS A 204 -23.03 2.13 13.05
CA LYS A 204 -23.81 3.32 12.67
C LYS A 204 -23.05 4.64 12.88
N ALA A 205 -22.18 4.70 13.89
CA ALA A 205 -21.34 5.85 14.17
C ALA A 205 -20.37 6.17 13.02
N ASP A 206 -19.93 5.16 12.25
CA ASP A 206 -19.03 5.34 11.11
C ASP A 206 -19.68 6.13 9.98
N ILE A 207 -21.00 5.94 9.76
CA ILE A 207 -21.76 6.70 8.77
C ILE A 207 -21.80 8.19 9.16
N THR A 208 -22.01 8.47 10.44
CA THR A 208 -21.99 9.84 10.96
C THR A 208 -20.61 10.47 10.79
N TRP A 209 -19.55 9.72 11.09
CA TRP A 209 -18.17 10.16 10.92
C TRP A 209 -17.86 10.52 9.46
N ILE A 210 -18.29 9.69 8.50
CA ILE A 210 -18.12 9.94 7.07
C ILE A 210 -18.90 11.19 6.62
N LYS A 211 -20.16 11.32 7.04
CA LYS A 211 -20.99 12.50 6.70
C LYS A 211 -20.41 13.82 7.22
N GLN A 212 -19.65 13.75 8.31
CA GLN A 212 -18.97 14.91 8.91
C GLN A 212 -17.55 15.14 8.35
N GLY A 213 -17.18 14.45 7.26
CA GLY A 213 -15.89 14.64 6.58
C GLY A 213 -14.69 14.19 7.43
N GLY A 214 -14.90 13.27 8.36
CA GLY A 214 -13.84 12.69 9.18
C GLY A 214 -13.19 13.61 10.21
N GLY A 215 -13.80 14.76 10.49
CA GLY A 215 -13.26 15.75 11.44
C GLY A 215 -11.99 16.46 10.94
N PHE A 216 -11.68 16.39 9.64
CA PHE A 216 -10.51 17.06 9.05
C PHE A 216 -10.82 18.49 8.55
N LEU A 217 -12.09 18.73 8.19
CA LEU A 217 -12.54 19.95 7.50
C LEU A 217 -13.16 20.99 8.44
N ASN A 218 -13.68 20.58 9.60
CA ASN A 218 -14.36 21.48 10.53
C ASN A 218 -13.48 21.74 11.76
N ASN A 219 -13.17 23.02 12.01
CA ASN A 219 -12.36 23.59 13.09
C ASN A 219 -12.65 23.02 14.49
N GLY A 220 -12.25 21.78 14.74
CA GLY A 220 -12.20 21.17 16.05
C GLY A 220 -13.29 20.17 16.40
N PHE A 221 -14.27 19.95 15.52
CA PHE A 221 -15.30 18.95 15.75
C PHE A 221 -14.85 17.59 15.23
N HIS A 222 -14.39 16.73 16.15
CA HIS A 222 -14.13 15.33 15.85
C HIS A 222 -15.37 14.51 16.20
N PRO A 223 -15.96 13.79 15.22
CA PRO A 223 -17.06 12.88 15.49
C PRO A 223 -16.61 11.83 16.51
N GLU A 224 -17.49 11.48 17.46
CA GLU A 224 -17.20 10.43 18.43
C GLU A 224 -16.82 9.14 17.68
N ALA A 225 -15.62 8.64 17.96
CA ALA A 225 -15.10 7.41 17.40
C ALA A 225 -14.76 6.42 18.52
N GLY A 226 -15.01 5.14 18.25
CA GLY A 226 -14.51 4.03 19.07
C GLY A 226 -13.00 3.86 18.94
N ARG A 227 -12.50 2.65 19.21
CA ARG A 227 -11.05 2.36 19.17
C ARG A 227 -10.44 2.65 17.80
N PHE A 228 -11.21 2.39 16.74
CA PHE A 228 -10.92 2.80 15.37
C PHE A 228 -12.05 3.69 14.83
N ASN A 229 -11.69 4.75 14.10
CA ASN A 229 -12.65 5.55 13.34
C ASN A 229 -12.95 4.92 11.97
N ALA A 230 -13.98 5.41 11.29
CA ALA A 230 -14.40 4.87 9.98
C ALA A 230 -13.26 4.84 8.94
N GLY A 231 -12.40 5.87 8.92
CA GLY A 231 -11.22 5.91 8.06
C GLY A 231 -10.25 4.77 8.32
N GLN A 232 -9.93 4.51 9.59
CA GLN A 232 -9.07 3.41 10.00
C GLN A 232 -9.71 2.04 9.70
N LYS A 233 -11.03 1.89 9.88
CA LYS A 233 -11.76 0.66 9.52
C LYS A 233 -11.71 0.39 8.01
N MET A 234 -11.82 1.42 7.17
CA MET A 234 -11.65 1.29 5.72
C MET A 234 -10.24 0.82 5.35
N ILE A 235 -9.21 1.36 6.01
CA ILE A 235 -7.83 0.89 5.81
C ILE A 235 -7.68 -0.57 6.25
N PHE A 236 -8.23 -0.96 7.39
CA PHE A 236 -8.19 -2.35 7.87
C PHE A 236 -8.77 -3.31 6.81
N TRP A 237 -9.99 -3.05 6.33
CA TRP A 237 -10.62 -3.92 5.33
C TRP A 237 -9.89 -3.90 3.99
N THR A 238 -9.36 -2.76 3.58
CA THR A 238 -8.55 -2.65 2.36
C THR A 238 -7.28 -3.51 2.47
N VAL A 239 -6.57 -3.43 3.61
CA VAL A 239 -5.35 -4.21 3.85
C VAL A 239 -5.63 -5.70 3.98
N VAL A 240 -6.69 -6.09 4.70
CA VAL A 240 -7.03 -7.50 4.88
C VAL A 240 -7.50 -8.13 3.56
N LEU A 241 -8.50 -7.54 2.90
CA LEU A 241 -9.08 -8.12 1.68
C LEU A 241 -8.15 -7.92 0.47
N GLY A 242 -7.63 -6.70 0.30
CA GLY A 242 -6.70 -6.38 -0.78
C GLY A 242 -5.39 -7.15 -0.63
N GLY A 243 -4.83 -7.21 0.58
CA GLY A 243 -3.63 -7.98 0.84
C GLY A 243 -3.81 -9.48 0.64
N MET A 244 -4.97 -10.06 1.02
CA MET A 244 -5.30 -11.46 0.71
C MET A 244 -5.44 -11.69 -0.80
N ALA A 245 -6.08 -10.79 -1.53
CA ALA A 245 -6.17 -10.88 -2.99
C ALA A 245 -4.78 -10.82 -3.66
N MET A 246 -3.87 -9.99 -3.15
CA MET A 246 -2.49 -9.91 -3.63
C MET A 246 -1.71 -11.19 -3.29
N ALA A 247 -1.91 -11.76 -2.10
CA ALA A 247 -1.30 -13.03 -1.72
C ALA A 247 -1.75 -14.18 -2.64
N LEU A 248 -3.06 -14.33 -2.86
CA LEU A 248 -3.61 -15.38 -3.73
C LEU A 248 -3.10 -15.25 -5.16
N SER A 249 -3.22 -14.05 -5.76
CA SER A 249 -2.72 -13.80 -7.11
C SER A 249 -1.19 -13.93 -7.21
N GLY A 250 -0.45 -13.51 -6.18
CA GLY A 250 1.01 -13.61 -6.11
C GLY A 250 1.50 -15.05 -6.03
N TYR A 251 0.84 -15.89 -5.22
CA TYR A 251 1.16 -17.32 -5.16
C TYR A 251 0.79 -18.06 -6.44
N MET A 252 -0.31 -17.70 -7.12
CA MET A 252 -0.57 -18.21 -8.46
C MET A 252 0.57 -17.88 -9.42
N LEU A 253 1.09 -16.65 -9.39
CA LEU A 253 2.23 -16.21 -10.21
C LEU A 253 3.55 -16.90 -9.84
N MET A 254 3.75 -17.25 -8.56
CA MET A 254 4.94 -17.95 -8.07
C MET A 254 4.97 -19.42 -8.49
N PHE A 255 3.80 -20.05 -8.59
CA PHE A 255 3.63 -21.45 -9.01
C PHE A 255 2.86 -21.51 -10.35
N PRO A 256 3.50 -21.05 -11.44
CA PRO A 256 2.82 -20.85 -12.70
C PRO A 256 2.23 -22.16 -13.22
N PHE A 257 0.99 -22.07 -13.70
CA PHE A 257 0.25 -23.15 -14.33
C PHE A 257 -0.07 -24.37 -13.46
N TYR A 258 0.05 -24.26 -12.14
CA TYR A 258 -0.35 -25.32 -11.21
C TYR A 258 -1.88 -25.39 -11.06
N LEU A 259 -2.55 -24.24 -10.93
CA LEU A 259 -4.01 -24.13 -10.73
C LEU A 259 -4.77 -23.71 -11.99
N THR A 260 -4.14 -22.96 -12.89
CA THR A 260 -4.82 -22.34 -14.05
C THR A 260 -3.99 -22.40 -15.32
N GLY A 261 -4.62 -22.28 -16.49
CA GLY A 261 -3.89 -22.11 -17.76
C GLY A 261 -3.35 -20.68 -17.97
N VAL A 262 -2.86 -20.39 -19.18
CA VAL A 262 -2.29 -19.10 -19.56
C VAL A 262 -3.23 -17.92 -19.30
N GLY A 263 -4.52 -18.05 -19.62
CA GLY A 263 -5.51 -17.00 -19.34
C GLY A 263 -5.65 -16.68 -17.85
N GLY A 264 -5.66 -17.70 -16.99
CA GLY A 264 -5.69 -17.49 -15.53
C GLY A 264 -4.44 -16.80 -15.01
N MET A 265 -3.26 -17.11 -15.58
CA MET A 265 -2.02 -16.41 -15.26
C MET A 265 -2.06 -14.93 -15.66
N GLN A 266 -2.66 -14.61 -16.81
CA GLN A 266 -2.83 -13.24 -17.30
C GLN A 266 -3.76 -12.44 -16.38
N ILE A 267 -4.88 -13.04 -15.95
CA ILE A 267 -5.82 -12.44 -15.00
C ILE A 267 -5.16 -12.23 -13.64
N ALA A 268 -4.47 -13.25 -13.11
CA ALA A 268 -3.73 -13.15 -11.85
C ALA A 268 -2.70 -12.01 -11.90
N HIS A 269 -1.97 -11.87 -13.00
CA HIS A 269 -1.05 -10.76 -13.22
C HIS A 269 -1.75 -9.39 -13.23
N ILE A 270 -2.88 -9.25 -13.93
CA ILE A 270 -3.64 -7.99 -13.97
C ILE A 270 -4.12 -7.61 -12.56
N ILE A 271 -4.76 -8.56 -11.85
CA ILE A 271 -5.23 -8.36 -10.48
C ILE A 271 -4.06 -7.97 -9.57
N HIS A 272 -2.94 -8.71 -9.63
CA HIS A 272 -1.79 -8.45 -8.78
C HIS A 272 -1.18 -7.07 -9.05
N SER A 273 -0.99 -6.71 -10.33
CA SER A 273 -0.36 -5.44 -10.71
C SER A 273 -1.22 -4.22 -10.39
N LEU A 274 -2.49 -4.19 -10.81
CA LEU A 274 -3.39 -3.06 -10.54
C LEU A 274 -3.86 -3.03 -9.08
N GLY A 275 -4.15 -4.19 -8.49
CA GLY A 275 -4.54 -4.28 -7.09
C GLY A 275 -3.42 -3.79 -6.16
N THR A 276 -2.16 -4.13 -6.46
CA THR A 276 -1.02 -3.59 -5.72
C THR A 276 -0.89 -2.09 -5.92
N ALA A 277 -1.17 -1.56 -7.12
CA ALA A 277 -1.15 -0.12 -7.35
C ALA A 277 -2.18 0.63 -6.49
N VAL A 278 -3.42 0.12 -6.42
CA VAL A 278 -4.46 0.63 -5.52
C VAL A 278 -3.99 0.58 -4.06
N MET A 279 -3.45 -0.56 -3.63
CA MET A 279 -2.94 -0.75 -2.27
C MET A 279 -1.84 0.27 -1.91
N VAL A 280 -0.83 0.43 -2.77
CA VAL A 280 0.27 1.38 -2.54
C VAL A 280 -0.28 2.81 -2.45
N THR A 281 -1.19 3.20 -3.35
CA THR A 281 -1.85 4.51 -3.31
C THR A 281 -2.60 4.74 -1.99
N VAL A 282 -3.40 3.78 -1.53
CA VAL A 282 -4.11 3.90 -0.25
C VAL A 282 -3.13 3.95 0.94
N ILE A 283 -2.08 3.14 0.91
CA ILE A 283 -1.06 3.10 1.97
C ILE A 283 -0.28 4.41 2.06
N PHE A 284 -0.07 5.15 0.97
CA PHE A 284 0.49 6.52 1.07
C PHE A 284 -0.37 7.42 1.98
N GLY A 285 -1.69 7.36 1.85
CA GLY A 285 -2.60 8.10 2.72
C GLY A 285 -2.52 7.65 4.18
N HIS A 286 -2.43 6.34 4.40
CA HIS A 286 -2.26 5.77 5.73
C HIS A 286 -0.94 6.21 6.39
N ILE A 287 0.18 6.11 5.67
CA ILE A 287 1.49 6.57 6.14
C ILE A 287 1.45 8.07 6.43
N TYR A 288 0.85 8.87 5.55
CA TYR A 288 0.72 10.31 5.73
C TYR A 288 0.01 10.67 7.05
N ILE A 289 -1.22 10.18 7.26
CA ILE A 289 -1.99 10.49 8.48
C ILE A 289 -1.29 9.89 9.72
N GLY A 290 -0.73 8.70 9.62
CA GLY A 290 -0.04 8.03 10.72
C GLY A 290 1.31 8.65 11.13
N THR A 291 1.88 9.55 10.32
CA THR A 291 3.21 10.12 10.57
C THR A 291 3.20 11.65 10.64
N ILE A 292 3.18 12.32 9.49
CA ILE A 292 3.37 13.76 9.36
C ILE A 292 2.05 14.54 9.32
N GLY A 293 0.97 13.88 8.91
CA GLY A 293 -0.36 14.48 8.75
C GLY A 293 -1.08 14.75 10.07
N MET A 294 -0.86 13.92 11.10
CA MET A 294 -1.50 14.06 12.42
C MET A 294 -0.48 14.00 13.55
N GLU A 295 -0.58 14.95 14.48
CA GLU A 295 0.27 15.01 15.67
C GLU A 295 0.02 13.85 16.63
N GLY A 296 1.09 13.19 17.08
CA GLY A 296 1.00 12.09 18.04
C GLY A 296 0.49 10.76 17.49
N ALA A 297 0.02 10.70 16.23
CA ALA A 297 -0.49 9.47 15.64
C ALA A 297 0.58 8.37 15.55
N PHE A 298 1.83 8.72 15.27
CA PHE A 298 2.93 7.76 15.18
C PHE A 298 3.22 7.06 16.53
N ASP A 299 3.03 7.78 17.65
CA ASP A 299 3.33 7.26 19.00
C ASP A 299 2.53 5.98 19.27
N ALA A 300 1.29 5.92 18.77
CA ALA A 300 0.41 4.75 18.85
C ALA A 300 1.08 3.45 18.36
N MET A 301 1.82 3.49 17.25
CA MET A 301 2.51 2.31 16.71
C MET A 301 3.99 2.24 17.11
N GLY A 302 4.61 3.37 17.43
CA GLY A 302 5.99 3.42 17.90
C GLY A 302 6.15 2.76 19.26
N ASN A 303 5.49 3.30 20.29
CA ASN A 303 5.61 2.83 21.67
C ASN A 303 4.33 2.16 22.21
N GLY A 304 3.20 2.26 21.50
CA GLY A 304 1.93 1.65 21.91
C GLY A 304 1.02 2.61 22.67
N GLU A 305 1.48 3.83 22.93
CA GLU A 305 0.80 4.80 23.77
C GLU A 305 0.47 6.08 23.01
N VAL A 306 -0.60 6.75 23.42
CA VAL A 306 -1.02 8.04 22.86
C VAL A 306 -1.27 9.05 23.96
N ASP A 307 -1.05 10.33 23.67
CA ASP A 307 -1.38 11.40 24.61
C ASP A 307 -2.90 11.40 24.92
N LEU A 308 -3.25 11.65 26.19
CA LEU A 308 -4.64 11.60 26.63
C LEU A 308 -5.52 12.65 25.94
N ASN A 309 -5.00 13.85 25.64
CA ASN A 309 -5.79 14.85 24.90
C ASN A 309 -5.98 14.43 23.44
N TRP A 310 -4.98 13.80 22.82
CA TRP A 310 -5.15 13.20 21.50
C TRP A 310 -6.25 12.12 21.51
N ALA A 311 -6.27 11.26 22.53
CA ALA A 311 -7.30 10.23 22.67
C ALA A 311 -8.69 10.82 22.91
N ARG A 312 -8.80 11.90 23.70
CA ARG A 312 -10.07 12.62 23.92
C ARG A 312 -10.59 13.26 22.63
N GLU A 313 -9.71 13.91 21.87
CA GLU A 313 -10.09 14.58 20.63
C GLU A 313 -10.47 13.58 19.55
N HIS A 314 -9.72 12.50 19.35
CA HIS A 314 -9.92 11.62 18.19
C HIS A 314 -10.68 10.32 18.48
N HIS A 315 -10.77 9.91 19.74
CA HIS A 315 -11.25 8.59 20.16
C HIS A 315 -12.00 8.62 21.50
N ALA A 316 -12.85 9.65 21.72
CA ALA A 316 -13.62 9.81 22.95
C ALA A 316 -14.47 8.57 23.30
N GLY A 317 -15.08 7.92 22.32
CA GLY A 317 -15.90 6.71 22.52
C GLY A 317 -15.07 5.53 23.03
N TRP A 318 -13.81 5.42 22.60
CA TRP A 318 -12.87 4.44 23.14
C TRP A 318 -12.52 4.71 24.60
N LEU A 319 -12.15 5.95 24.96
CA LEU A 319 -11.85 6.30 26.34
C LEU A 319 -13.02 6.00 27.28
N LYS A 320 -14.24 6.32 26.85
CA LYS A 320 -15.46 6.00 27.60
C LYS A 320 -15.62 4.49 27.82
N SER A 321 -15.31 3.67 26.82
CA SER A 321 -15.36 2.19 26.94
C SER A 321 -14.32 1.63 27.91
N GLU A 322 -13.18 2.31 28.07
CA GLU A 322 -12.13 1.98 29.04
C GLU A 322 -12.39 2.58 30.43
N GLY A 323 -13.51 3.29 30.64
CA GLY A 323 -13.84 3.96 31.91
C GLY A 323 -12.99 5.20 32.22
N ILE A 324 -12.29 5.75 31.22
CA ILE A 324 -11.44 6.93 31.34
C ILE A 324 -12.28 8.17 31.04
N SER A 325 -12.25 9.16 31.95
CA SER A 325 -13.02 10.40 31.77
C SER A 325 -12.54 11.21 30.56
N THR A 326 -13.50 11.62 29.74
CA THR A 326 -13.31 12.53 28.61
C THR A 326 -13.43 14.00 29.02
N ASP A 327 -13.82 14.30 30.27
CA ASP A 327 -13.87 15.68 30.78
C ASP A 327 -12.44 16.21 31.01
N THR A 328 -12.15 17.39 30.47
CA THR A 328 -10.86 18.07 30.64
C THR A 328 -10.72 18.70 32.02
N ARG A 329 -11.82 18.84 32.78
CA ARG A 329 -11.87 19.37 34.15
C ARG A 329 -11.60 18.32 35.21
N ASP A 330 -11.76 17.04 34.88
CA ASP A 330 -11.43 15.96 35.78
C ASP A 330 -9.90 15.87 35.91
N GLY A 331 -9.41 16.23 37.10
CA GLY A 331 -8.02 16.05 37.51
C GLY A 331 -7.57 14.57 37.48
N PRO A 332 -6.34 14.26 37.90
CA PRO A 332 -5.58 13.10 37.43
C PRO A 332 -6.08 11.68 37.76
N SER A 333 -7.28 11.48 38.31
CA SER A 333 -7.59 10.30 39.13
C SER A 333 -7.95 8.99 38.43
N LYS A 334 -8.00 8.86 37.09
CA LYS A 334 -8.43 7.60 36.44
C LYS A 334 -7.72 7.24 35.12
N VAL A 335 -6.39 7.33 35.07
CA VAL A 335 -5.64 6.77 33.93
C VAL A 335 -4.93 5.50 34.39
N PRO A 336 -5.30 4.31 33.90
CA PRO A 336 -4.54 3.10 34.16
C PRO A 336 -3.18 3.23 33.49
N THR A 337 -2.13 3.55 34.26
CA THR A 337 -0.75 3.37 33.83
C THR A 337 -0.46 1.88 33.84
N GLY A 338 0.02 1.34 32.72
CA GLY A 338 0.18 -0.10 32.50
C GLY A 338 1.03 -0.82 33.55
N ALA A 339 0.37 -1.31 34.61
CA ALA A 339 0.82 -2.35 35.53
C ALA A 339 -0.35 -2.72 36.45
N GLY A 340 -1.29 -3.54 35.98
CA GLY A 340 -2.39 -3.99 36.84
C GLY A 340 -3.56 -4.60 36.10
N ARG A 341 -3.37 -5.81 35.58
CA ARG A 341 -4.52 -6.67 35.22
C ARG A 341 -4.20 -8.14 35.44
N ILE A 342 -4.23 -8.61 36.69
CA ILE A 342 -4.54 -9.98 37.21
C ILE A 342 -4.82 -9.76 38.73
N ALA A 343 -5.81 -10.28 39.46
CA ALA A 343 -6.75 -11.41 39.37
C ALA A 343 -8.09 -11.02 40.05
N GLY A 344 -9.12 -11.87 39.93
CA GLY A 344 -10.52 -11.56 40.30
C GLY A 344 -10.95 -11.78 41.75
N GLN A 345 -12.25 -12.11 41.90
CA GLN A 345 -13.11 -12.25 43.11
C GLN A 345 -13.74 -10.93 43.57
N GLU A 346 -15.05 -10.81 43.85
CA GLU A 346 -16.12 -11.79 44.01
C GLU A 346 -17.47 -11.10 43.74
N ALA A 347 -18.43 -11.86 43.22
CA ALA A 347 -19.83 -11.48 43.19
C ALA A 347 -20.45 -11.88 44.53
N ASP A 348 -21.10 -10.92 45.19
CA ASP A 348 -22.26 -11.14 46.06
C ASP A 348 -23.53 -10.71 45.30
#